data_AF-A0A7J7M607-F1
#
_entry.id   AF-A0A7J7M607-F1
#
_cell.length_a   1.000
_cell.length_b   1.000
_cell.length_c   1.000
_cell.angle_alpha   90.00
_cell.angle_beta   90.00
_cell.angle_gamma   90.00
#
_symmetry.space_group_name_H-M   'P 1'
#
loop_
_entity.id
_entity.type
_entity.pdbx_description
1 polymer ?
#
loop_
_entity_poly.entity_id
_entity_poly.type
_entity_poly.pdbx_seq_one_letter_code
_entity_poly.pdbx_strand_id
1 'polypeptide(L)'
;MYQRTSLGYMSCKCITPFLFLLLCSSLLLSLPGSVVEAYKNYTVGDSLGWYDNTQKPSVNYQKWVGTKNFSLGDFLFFNTDNNHSIIQTYNFTTYKECDFEDAELDDTIEWSTGDPSFTNLVPVTRAVPLTKEGITYFFSGDFDGEQCQHGQHFKINVTHGQGLPESLKSPSTVESPAPTSPDDDSIPNPDTPVSSNFNNPKESGDDKEPTSFALVIRLLDMKLHMLMMFVCAWLFF
;
A
#
# COMPACT_ATOMS: atom_id res chain seq x y z
N MET A 1 -8.03 76.46 -27.62
CA MET A 1 -8.25 75.02 -27.36
C MET A 1 -6.99 74.47 -26.72
N TYR A 2 -7.01 74.17 -25.42
CA TYR A 2 -5.90 73.47 -24.77
C TYR A 2 -6.50 72.50 -23.76
N GLN A 3 -6.50 71.21 -24.09
CA GLN A 3 -6.98 70.14 -23.23
C GLN A 3 -5.91 69.83 -22.19
N ARG A 4 -6.26 69.98 -20.91
CA ARG A 4 -5.42 69.63 -19.77
C ARG A 4 -5.65 68.15 -19.45
N THR A 5 -4.71 67.29 -19.81
CA THR A 5 -4.69 65.88 -19.45
C THR A 5 -4.43 65.76 -17.94
N SER A 6 -5.43 65.29 -17.19
CA SER A 6 -5.29 64.99 -15.77
C SER A 6 -4.64 63.60 -15.64
N LEU A 7 -3.36 63.57 -15.26
CA LEU A 7 -2.69 62.36 -14.83
C LEU A 7 -3.30 61.95 -13.48
N GLY A 8 -4.25 61.03 -13.52
CA GLY A 8 -4.88 60.47 -12.33
C GLY A 8 -3.84 59.73 -11.50
N TYR A 9 -3.49 60.30 -10.35
CA TYR A 9 -2.77 59.59 -9.29
C TYR A 9 -3.64 58.41 -8.84
N MET A 10 -3.34 57.22 -9.36
CA MET A 10 -3.95 55.98 -8.90
C MET A 10 -3.43 55.70 -7.49
N SER A 11 -4.32 55.89 -6.51
CA SER A 11 -4.05 55.83 -5.08
C SER A 11 -3.27 54.57 -4.68
N CYS A 12 -2.08 54.79 -4.13
CA CYS A 12 -1.14 53.81 -3.58
C CYS A 12 -1.67 53.19 -2.27
N LYS A 13 -2.89 52.63 -2.29
CA LYS A 13 -3.54 52.02 -1.12
C LYS A 13 -4.25 50.69 -1.42
N CYS A 14 -4.55 50.37 -2.69
CA CYS A 14 -5.12 49.08 -3.09
C CYS A 14 -4.09 48.02 -3.50
N ILE A 15 -2.83 48.40 -3.74
CA ILE A 15 -1.80 47.50 -4.26
C ILE A 15 -1.19 46.63 -3.13
N THR A 16 -1.11 47.18 -1.92
CA THR A 16 -0.49 46.56 -0.74
C THR A 16 -1.19 45.28 -0.23
N PRO A 17 -2.53 45.21 -0.09
CA PRO A 17 -3.20 43.98 0.36
C PRO A 17 -3.16 42.87 -0.71
N PHE A 18 -3.16 43.25 -1.99
CA PHE A 18 -3.08 42.30 -3.11
C PHE A 18 -1.69 41.66 -3.20
N LEU A 19 -0.63 42.44 -2.99
CA LEU A 19 0.74 41.92 -2.91
C LEU A 19 0.95 41.00 -1.69
N PHE A 20 0.33 41.32 -0.55
CA PHE A 20 0.44 40.53 0.67
C PHE A 20 -0.29 39.18 0.55
N LEU A 21 -1.48 39.16 -0.09
CA LEU A 21 -2.20 37.92 -0.43
C LEU A 21 -1.43 37.04 -1.42
N LEU A 22 -0.82 37.62 -2.46
CA LEU A 22 0.03 36.89 -3.40
C LEU A 22 1.29 36.32 -2.72
N LEU A 23 1.94 37.08 -1.82
CA LEU A 23 3.07 36.60 -1.04
C LEU A 23 2.69 35.48 -0.05
N CYS A 24 1.57 35.61 0.67
CA CYS A 24 1.08 34.58 1.58
C CYS A 24 0.68 33.29 0.85
N SER A 25 0.07 33.40 -0.33
CA SER A 25 -0.29 32.24 -1.15
C SER A 25 0.94 31.52 -1.71
N SER A 26 2.05 32.23 -1.97
CA SER A 26 3.31 31.61 -2.37
C SER A 26 4.06 30.92 -1.22
N LEU A 27 3.88 31.37 0.03
CA LEU A 27 4.54 30.79 1.21
C LEU A 27 3.89 29.46 1.66
N LEU A 28 2.61 29.23 1.35
CA LEU A 28 1.91 27.97 1.60
C LEU A 28 2.35 26.84 0.64
N LEU A 29 2.99 27.16 -0.50
CA LEU A 29 3.45 26.16 -1.48
C LEU A 29 4.88 25.64 -1.22
N SER A 30 5.60 26.20 -0.25
CA SER A 30 7.04 25.94 -0.04
C SER A 30 7.38 24.95 1.09
N LEU A 31 6.41 24.19 1.61
CA LEU A 31 6.73 23.06 2.50
C LEU A 31 7.02 21.82 1.63
N PRO A 32 8.26 21.29 1.60
CA PRO A 32 8.50 19.95 1.08
C PRO A 32 7.95 18.95 2.12
N GLY A 33 6.62 18.85 2.20
CA GLY A 33 5.99 17.69 2.82
C GLY A 33 6.23 16.53 1.88
N SER A 34 7.06 15.57 2.30
CA SER A 34 7.15 14.28 1.63
C SER A 34 5.76 13.65 1.71
N VAL A 35 4.96 13.81 0.66
CA VAL A 35 3.75 13.01 0.47
C VAL A 35 4.20 11.58 0.21
N VAL A 36 4.29 10.78 1.28
CA VAL A 36 4.47 9.34 1.17
C VAL A 36 3.19 8.81 0.54
N GLU A 37 3.31 8.29 -0.67
CA GLU A 37 2.18 7.64 -1.34
C GLU A 37 1.80 6.40 -0.54
N ALA A 38 0.56 6.35 -0.05
CA ALA A 38 0.05 5.18 0.66
C ALA A 38 -0.04 3.97 -0.28
N TYR A 39 -0.08 2.77 0.29
CA TYR A 39 -0.33 1.55 -0.48
C TYR A 39 -1.65 1.66 -1.25
N LYS A 40 -1.70 1.03 -2.41
CA LYS A 40 -2.85 1.02 -3.32
C LYS A 40 -3.48 -0.36 -3.39
N ASN A 41 -4.79 -0.34 -3.54
CA ASN A 41 -5.58 -1.55 -3.77
C ASN A 41 -6.03 -1.57 -5.23
N TYR A 42 -5.66 -2.62 -5.96
CA TYR A 42 -6.00 -2.82 -7.35
C TYR A 42 -6.96 -3.97 -7.51
N THR A 43 -8.16 -3.72 -8.05
CA THR A 43 -9.08 -4.79 -8.42
C THR A 43 -8.69 -5.35 -9.79
N VAL A 44 -8.29 -6.62 -9.82
CA VAL A 44 -7.86 -7.32 -11.04
C VAL A 44 -9.03 -7.44 -12.01
N GLY A 45 -8.83 -6.99 -13.24
CA GLY A 45 -9.88 -6.98 -14.28
C GLY A 45 -11.01 -5.96 -14.04
N ASP A 46 -10.87 -5.06 -13.07
CA ASP A 46 -11.87 -4.06 -12.69
C ASP A 46 -13.26 -4.71 -12.43
N SER A 47 -14.30 -4.29 -13.15
CA SER A 47 -15.65 -4.86 -13.02
C SER A 47 -15.81 -6.24 -13.66
N LEU A 48 -14.84 -6.69 -14.46
CA LEU A 48 -14.90 -7.97 -15.15
C LEU A 48 -14.39 -9.13 -14.28
N GLY A 49 -13.54 -8.83 -13.29
CA GLY A 49 -13.00 -9.80 -12.34
C GLY A 49 -11.84 -10.64 -12.91
N TRP A 50 -11.57 -11.76 -12.25
CA TRP A 50 -10.52 -12.72 -12.58
C TRP A 50 -11.13 -13.98 -13.21
N TYR A 51 -11.23 -13.96 -14.54
CA TYR A 51 -11.74 -15.04 -15.39
C TYR A 51 -10.94 -15.14 -16.68
N ASP A 52 -11.04 -16.27 -17.38
CA ASP A 52 -10.49 -16.43 -18.72
C ASP A 52 -11.34 -15.73 -19.79
N ASN A 53 -10.87 -15.74 -21.05
CA ASN A 53 -11.61 -15.16 -22.16
C ASN A 53 -12.79 -16.02 -22.63
N THR A 54 -12.91 -17.28 -22.19
CA THR A 54 -14.05 -18.13 -22.56
C THR A 54 -15.29 -17.72 -21.77
N GLN A 55 -15.12 -17.39 -20.48
CA GLN A 55 -16.17 -16.93 -19.58
C GLN A 55 -16.37 -15.41 -19.63
N LYS A 56 -15.29 -14.63 -19.75
CA LYS A 56 -15.33 -13.17 -19.87
C LYS A 56 -14.54 -12.66 -21.08
N PRO A 57 -15.06 -12.78 -22.31
CA PRO A 57 -14.32 -12.41 -23.54
C PRO A 57 -13.85 -10.95 -23.65
N SER A 58 -14.40 -10.05 -22.82
CA SER A 58 -14.03 -8.63 -22.80
C SER A 58 -12.88 -8.31 -21.84
N VAL A 59 -12.44 -9.27 -21.01
CA VAL A 59 -11.35 -9.05 -20.07
C VAL A 59 -10.01 -8.99 -20.82
N ASN A 60 -9.14 -8.08 -20.40
CA ASN A 60 -7.80 -7.96 -20.99
C ASN A 60 -6.83 -7.49 -19.93
N TYR A 61 -6.11 -8.43 -19.32
CA TYR A 61 -5.23 -8.12 -18.21
C TYR A 61 -4.00 -7.31 -18.63
N GLN A 62 -3.50 -7.46 -19.85
CA GLN A 62 -2.38 -6.68 -20.36
C GLN A 62 -2.74 -5.20 -20.46
N LYS A 63 -3.94 -4.89 -20.94
CA LYS A 63 -4.49 -3.53 -20.95
C LYS A 63 -4.74 -3.02 -19.53
N TRP A 64 -5.27 -3.88 -18.66
CA TRP A 64 -5.50 -3.54 -17.25
C TRP A 64 -4.20 -3.18 -16.52
N VAL A 65 -3.13 -3.95 -16.71
CA VAL A 65 -1.78 -3.70 -16.17
C VAL A 65 -1.18 -2.43 -16.75
N GLY A 66 -1.30 -2.19 -18.06
CA GLY A 66 -0.60 -1.11 -18.78
C GLY A 66 -0.93 0.32 -18.33
N THR A 67 -1.89 0.50 -17.42
CA THR A 67 -2.30 1.81 -16.87
C THR A 67 -1.94 1.99 -15.40
N LYS A 68 -1.17 1.05 -14.81
CA LYS A 68 -0.94 0.96 -13.35
C LYS A 68 0.55 0.87 -13.03
N ASN A 69 0.90 1.32 -11.83
CA ASN A 69 2.24 1.20 -11.27
C ASN A 69 2.16 0.46 -9.93
N PHE A 70 2.83 -0.68 -9.84
CA PHE A 70 2.77 -1.53 -8.66
C PHE A 70 4.00 -1.29 -7.79
N SER A 71 3.78 -1.14 -6.50
CA SER A 71 4.84 -0.96 -5.50
C SER A 71 4.69 -1.97 -4.36
N LEU A 72 5.77 -2.16 -3.59
CA LEU A 72 5.73 -2.91 -2.35
C LEU A 72 4.61 -2.40 -1.42
N GLY A 73 3.88 -3.33 -0.83
CA GLY A 73 2.77 -3.06 0.07
C GLY A 73 1.41 -2.85 -0.61
N ASP A 74 1.37 -2.68 -1.94
CA ASP A 74 0.12 -2.67 -2.70
C ASP A 74 -0.58 -4.04 -2.62
N PHE A 75 -1.89 -4.06 -2.83
CA PHE A 75 -2.70 -5.27 -2.85
C PHE A 75 -3.38 -5.47 -4.19
N LEU A 76 -3.44 -6.72 -4.64
CA LEU A 76 -4.28 -7.15 -5.77
C LEU A 76 -5.51 -7.87 -5.24
N PHE A 77 -6.70 -7.37 -5.57
CA PHE A 77 -7.98 -7.98 -5.24
C PHE A 77 -8.50 -8.75 -6.44
N PHE A 78 -8.51 -10.06 -6.32
CA PHE A 78 -9.06 -10.99 -7.29
C PHE A 78 -10.50 -11.30 -6.93
N ASN A 79 -11.44 -10.85 -7.77
CA ASN A 79 -12.85 -11.19 -7.67
C ASN A 79 -13.15 -12.31 -8.67
N THR A 80 -13.42 -13.51 -8.16
CA THR A 80 -13.58 -14.75 -8.93
C THR A 80 -14.68 -15.61 -8.31
N ASP A 81 -14.80 -16.85 -8.74
CA ASP A 81 -15.44 -17.94 -8.00
C ASP A 81 -14.41 -19.03 -7.64
N ASN A 82 -14.86 -20.10 -6.96
CA ASN A 82 -14.02 -21.22 -6.56
C ASN A 82 -13.61 -22.16 -7.69
N ASN A 83 -13.87 -21.83 -8.96
CA ASN A 83 -13.45 -22.61 -10.14
C ASN A 83 -12.28 -21.96 -10.90
N HIS A 84 -11.63 -20.97 -10.28
CA HIS A 84 -10.41 -20.38 -10.80
C HIS A 84 -9.38 -20.21 -9.70
N SER A 85 -8.19 -20.75 -9.94
CA SER A 85 -7.04 -20.55 -9.08
C SER A 85 -6.35 -19.20 -9.29
N ILE A 86 -5.61 -18.80 -8.27
CA ILE A 86 -4.77 -17.60 -8.26
C ILE A 86 -3.35 -18.06 -7.89
N ILE A 87 -2.55 -18.36 -8.91
CA ILE A 87 -1.15 -18.73 -8.74
C ILE A 87 -0.31 -17.48 -8.91
N GLN A 88 0.51 -17.18 -7.90
CA GLN A 88 1.55 -16.17 -7.95
C GLN A 88 2.90 -16.88 -8.10
N THR A 89 3.69 -16.55 -9.11
CA THR A 89 5.04 -17.08 -9.25
C THR A 89 6.05 -15.99 -9.62
N TYR A 90 7.30 -16.18 -9.23
CA TYR A 90 8.43 -15.37 -9.68
C TYR A 90 9.22 -16.05 -10.81
N ASN A 91 8.83 -17.28 -11.17
CA ASN A 91 9.47 -18.09 -12.18
C ASN A 91 8.78 -17.93 -13.54
N PHE A 92 9.56 -17.51 -14.54
CA PHE A 92 9.01 -17.30 -15.88
C PHE A 92 8.63 -18.61 -16.58
N THR A 93 9.33 -19.71 -16.30
CA THR A 93 9.04 -21.01 -16.94
C THR A 93 7.70 -21.54 -16.47
N THR A 94 7.48 -21.61 -15.15
CA THR A 94 6.20 -21.94 -14.49
C THR A 94 5.04 -21.14 -15.08
N TYR A 95 5.19 -19.81 -15.17
CA TYR A 95 4.17 -18.94 -15.77
C TYR A 95 3.92 -19.23 -17.25
N LYS A 96 4.98 -19.46 -18.03
CA LYS A 96 4.88 -19.67 -19.47
C LYS A 96 4.21 -21.01 -19.81
N GLU A 97 4.48 -22.03 -18.99
CA GLU A 97 3.93 -23.38 -19.15
C GLU A 97 2.51 -23.49 -18.58
N CYS A 98 2.06 -22.47 -17.82
CA CYS A 98 0.79 -22.48 -17.09
C CYS A 98 0.70 -23.68 -16.12
N ASP A 99 1.84 -24.08 -15.55
CA ASP A 99 1.99 -25.27 -14.72
C ASP A 99 2.80 -24.91 -13.47
N PHE A 100 2.28 -25.26 -12.30
CA PHE A 100 2.90 -25.03 -11.00
C PHE A 100 3.16 -26.30 -10.19
N GLU A 101 2.87 -27.48 -10.73
CA GLU A 101 3.00 -28.76 -10.00
C GLU A 101 4.47 -29.06 -9.64
N ASP A 102 5.41 -28.65 -10.49
CA ASP A 102 6.85 -28.79 -10.27
C ASP A 102 7.51 -27.53 -9.68
N ALA A 103 6.73 -26.56 -9.20
CA ALA A 103 7.26 -25.30 -8.70
C ALA A 103 8.01 -25.45 -7.35
N GLU A 104 9.04 -24.63 -7.15
CA GLU A 104 9.76 -24.60 -5.88
C GLU A 104 8.91 -23.87 -4.81
N LEU A 105 8.96 -24.35 -3.56
CA LEU A 105 8.12 -23.83 -2.48
C LEU A 105 8.34 -22.35 -2.16
N ASP A 106 9.47 -21.76 -2.57
CA ASP A 106 9.84 -20.37 -2.31
C ASP A 106 9.61 -19.42 -3.49
N ASP A 107 9.31 -19.95 -4.68
CA ASP A 107 9.09 -19.14 -5.88
C ASP A 107 7.62 -19.02 -6.31
N THR A 108 6.74 -19.90 -5.79
CA THR A 108 5.34 -20.00 -6.21
C THR A 108 4.40 -20.17 -5.02
N ILE A 109 3.27 -19.44 -5.06
CA ILE A 109 2.26 -19.41 -4.00
C ILE A 109 0.88 -19.52 -4.65
N GLU A 110 0.07 -20.47 -4.19
CA GLU A 110 -1.35 -20.54 -4.50
C GLU A 110 -2.17 -19.77 -3.45
N TRP A 111 -2.98 -18.82 -3.93
CA TRP A 111 -3.88 -17.99 -3.10
C TRP A 111 -5.34 -18.40 -3.15
N SER A 112 -5.67 -19.40 -3.98
CA SER A 112 -7.00 -19.96 -4.14
C SER A 112 -7.56 -20.46 -2.81
N THR A 113 -8.87 -20.59 -2.69
CA THR A 113 -9.46 -21.18 -1.48
C THR A 113 -10.79 -21.83 -1.77
N GLY A 114 -11.06 -22.89 -1.03
CA GLY A 114 -12.23 -23.72 -1.20
C GLY A 114 -11.94 -24.82 -2.21
N ASP A 115 -12.74 -25.87 -2.15
CA ASP A 115 -12.62 -26.98 -3.09
C ASP A 115 -13.09 -26.51 -4.48
N PRO A 116 -12.32 -26.82 -5.55
CA PRO A 116 -12.70 -26.45 -6.90
C PRO A 116 -14.03 -27.12 -7.28
N SER A 117 -14.97 -26.34 -7.80
CA SER A 117 -16.29 -26.85 -8.19
C SER A 117 -16.80 -26.23 -9.48
N PHE A 118 -17.14 -27.08 -10.43
CA PHE A 118 -17.69 -26.70 -11.73
C PHE A 118 -19.20 -26.50 -11.70
N THR A 119 -19.87 -27.07 -10.68
CA THR A 119 -21.32 -27.14 -10.59
C THR A 119 -21.90 -26.24 -9.51
N ASN A 120 -21.16 -26.06 -8.41
CA ASN A 120 -21.56 -25.20 -7.30
C ASN A 120 -20.57 -24.04 -7.18
N LEU A 121 -20.72 -23.07 -8.09
CA LEU A 121 -19.89 -21.88 -8.11
C LEU A 121 -20.23 -20.96 -6.94
N VAL A 122 -19.23 -20.66 -6.12
CA VAL A 122 -19.31 -19.74 -4.99
C VAL A 122 -18.44 -18.53 -5.30
N PRO A 123 -18.96 -17.29 -5.28
CA PRO A 123 -18.15 -16.10 -5.43
C PRO A 123 -17.09 -15.99 -4.33
N VAL A 124 -15.85 -15.70 -4.73
CA VAL A 124 -14.69 -15.58 -3.85
C VAL A 124 -13.94 -14.29 -4.18
N THR A 125 -13.54 -13.55 -3.14
CA THR A 125 -12.59 -12.45 -3.26
C THR A 125 -11.31 -12.81 -2.50
N ARG A 126 -10.15 -12.64 -3.15
CA ARG A 126 -8.84 -12.84 -2.53
C ARG A 126 -7.97 -11.59 -2.68
N ALA A 127 -7.35 -11.19 -1.57
CA ALA A 127 -6.42 -10.07 -1.53
C ALA A 127 -4.99 -10.63 -1.46
N VAL A 128 -4.18 -10.33 -2.48
CA VAL A 128 -2.79 -10.77 -2.60
C VAL A 128 -1.86 -9.58 -2.36
N PRO A 129 -1.03 -9.59 -1.31
CA PRO A 129 -0.08 -8.52 -1.05
C PRO A 129 1.15 -8.61 -1.98
N LEU A 130 1.63 -7.46 -2.45
CA LEU A 130 2.87 -7.37 -3.21
C LEU A 130 4.05 -7.13 -2.27
N THR A 131 4.80 -8.19 -1.98
CA THR A 131 5.84 -8.20 -0.94
C THR A 131 7.27 -8.34 -1.47
N LYS A 132 7.43 -8.58 -2.78
CA LYS A 132 8.73 -8.77 -3.43
C LYS A 132 8.84 -7.86 -4.65
N GLU A 133 10.00 -7.21 -4.79
CA GLU A 133 10.32 -6.39 -5.96
C GLU A 133 10.64 -7.25 -7.18
N GLY A 134 10.44 -6.65 -8.35
CA GLY A 134 10.74 -7.24 -9.65
C GLY A 134 9.51 -7.78 -10.35
N ILE A 135 9.76 -8.65 -11.34
CA ILE A 135 8.68 -9.23 -12.13
C ILE A 135 7.96 -10.30 -11.31
N THR A 136 6.66 -10.13 -11.20
CA THR A 136 5.76 -11.11 -10.59
C THR A 136 4.73 -11.53 -11.62
N TYR A 137 4.50 -12.83 -11.69
CA TYR A 137 3.58 -13.45 -12.63
C TYR A 137 2.35 -13.98 -11.89
N PHE A 138 1.20 -13.85 -12.53
CA PHE A 138 -0.08 -14.35 -12.03
C PHE A 138 -0.80 -15.12 -13.12
N PHE A 139 -1.32 -16.29 -12.79
CA PHE A 139 -2.11 -17.10 -13.72
C PHE A 139 -3.07 -18.02 -12.95
N SER A 140 -4.05 -18.60 -13.66
CA SER A 140 -4.83 -19.71 -13.13
C SER A 140 -4.26 -21.04 -13.62
N GLY A 141 -3.98 -21.96 -12.69
CA GLY A 141 -3.52 -23.31 -12.97
C GLY A 141 -4.65 -24.33 -13.12
N ASP A 142 -5.91 -23.94 -12.89
CA ASP A 142 -7.02 -24.88 -12.97
C ASP A 142 -7.20 -25.40 -14.40
N PHE A 143 -7.76 -26.61 -14.52
CA PHE A 143 -7.96 -27.28 -15.81
C PHE A 143 -6.65 -27.52 -16.56
N ASP A 144 -5.61 -27.99 -15.84
CA ASP A 144 -4.27 -28.22 -16.39
C ASP A 144 -3.72 -26.98 -17.15
N GLY A 145 -4.00 -25.80 -16.60
CA GLY A 145 -3.59 -24.51 -17.16
C GLY A 145 -4.40 -24.01 -18.36
N GLU A 146 -5.49 -24.68 -18.77
CA GLU A 146 -6.33 -24.26 -19.91
C GLU A 146 -6.86 -22.83 -19.73
N GLN A 147 -7.27 -22.47 -18.52
CA GLN A 147 -7.75 -21.11 -18.21
C GLN A 147 -6.65 -20.05 -18.43
N CYS A 148 -5.43 -20.36 -18.00
CA CYS A 148 -4.26 -19.52 -18.29
C CYS A 148 -4.04 -19.39 -19.80
N GLN A 149 -4.05 -20.49 -20.55
CA GLN A 149 -3.89 -20.47 -22.02
C GLN A 149 -4.98 -19.64 -22.73
N HIS A 150 -6.18 -19.58 -22.14
CA HIS A 150 -7.28 -18.72 -22.60
C HIS A 150 -7.23 -17.29 -22.04
N GLY A 151 -6.08 -16.85 -21.55
CA GLY A 151 -5.80 -15.46 -21.22
C GLY A 151 -6.01 -15.08 -19.75
N GLN A 152 -6.29 -16.04 -18.86
CA GLN A 152 -6.33 -15.80 -17.41
C GLN A 152 -4.92 -15.74 -16.82
N HIS A 153 -4.12 -14.81 -17.32
CA HIS A 153 -2.74 -14.61 -16.88
C HIS A 153 -2.30 -13.16 -17.08
N PHE A 154 -1.38 -12.69 -16.24
CA PHE A 154 -0.65 -11.44 -16.47
C PHE A 154 0.66 -11.41 -15.70
N LYS A 155 1.48 -10.40 -16.02
CA LYS A 155 2.69 -10.09 -15.26
C LYS A 155 2.69 -8.62 -14.89
N ILE A 156 3.27 -8.31 -13.74
CA ILE A 156 3.49 -6.95 -13.27
C ILE A 156 4.97 -6.75 -12.94
N ASN A 157 5.40 -5.50 -12.90
CA ASN A 157 6.69 -5.12 -12.34
C ASN A 157 6.44 -4.38 -11.02
N VAL A 158 6.83 -5.00 -9.91
CA VAL A 158 6.70 -4.44 -8.56
C VAL A 158 7.94 -3.64 -8.27
N THR A 159 7.76 -2.35 -8.00
CA THR A 159 8.85 -1.44 -7.63
C THR A 159 8.92 -1.25 -6.13
N HIS A 160 10.03 -0.71 -5.62
CA HIS A 160 10.15 -0.38 -4.19
C HIS A 160 9.10 0.63 -3.69
N GLY A 161 8.54 1.45 -4.60
CA GLY A 161 7.74 2.62 -4.24
C GLY A 161 8.59 3.74 -3.63
N GLN A 162 7.95 4.68 -2.93
CA GLN A 162 8.65 5.79 -2.26
C GLN A 162 9.46 5.31 -1.04
N GLY A 163 9.07 4.17 -0.45
CA GLY A 163 9.66 3.65 0.77
C GLY A 163 9.53 4.60 1.96
N LEU A 164 10.22 4.26 3.03
CA LEU A 164 10.36 5.15 4.18
C LEU A 164 11.25 6.35 3.78
N PRO A 165 10.87 7.61 4.11
CA PRO A 165 11.74 8.76 3.87
C PRO A 165 13.15 8.52 4.43
N GLU A 166 14.18 8.97 3.70
CA GLU A 166 15.59 8.83 4.11
C GLU A 166 15.85 9.30 5.55
N SER A 167 15.14 10.34 6.00
CA SER A 167 15.23 10.87 7.38
C SER A 167 14.83 9.87 8.47
N LEU A 168 14.10 8.81 8.12
CA LEU A 168 13.61 7.78 9.03
C LEU A 168 14.32 6.42 8.81
N LYS A 169 15.19 6.28 7.79
CA LYS A 169 15.89 5.03 7.46
C LYS A 169 17.05 4.67 8.39
N SER A 170 17.40 5.48 9.40
CA SER A 170 18.55 5.20 10.26
C SER A 170 18.16 4.59 11.62
N PRO A 171 18.67 3.40 11.98
CA PRO A 171 19.06 3.17 13.36
C PRO A 171 20.29 4.04 13.62
N SER A 172 20.30 4.79 14.71
CA SER A 172 21.54 5.40 15.19
C SER A 172 22.56 4.27 15.39
N THR A 173 23.62 4.23 14.57
CA THR A 173 24.86 3.53 14.90
C THR A 173 25.51 4.24 16.09
N VAL A 174 24.86 4.14 17.24
CA VAL A 174 25.56 4.19 18.52
C VAL A 174 25.79 2.73 18.82
N GLU A 175 27.03 2.27 18.69
CA GLU A 175 27.47 1.04 19.35
C GLU A 175 27.03 1.16 20.80
N SER A 176 25.94 0.48 21.15
CA SER A 176 25.56 0.32 22.53
C SER A 176 26.67 -0.51 23.16
N PRO A 177 27.37 -0.02 24.20
CA PRO A 177 28.44 -0.79 24.82
C PRO A 177 27.88 -2.16 25.21
N ALA A 178 28.51 -3.23 24.72
CA ALA A 178 28.21 -4.57 25.19
C ALA A 178 28.36 -4.57 26.73
N PRO A 179 27.44 -5.18 27.49
CA PRO A 179 27.63 -5.32 28.92
C PRO A 179 28.88 -6.17 29.15
N THR A 180 29.88 -5.60 29.81
CA THR A 180 31.04 -6.35 30.32
C THR A 180 30.54 -7.37 31.33
N SER A 181 30.56 -8.65 30.97
CA SER A 181 30.47 -9.74 31.94
C SER A 181 31.76 -9.74 32.79
N PRO A 182 31.68 -9.74 34.12
CA PRO A 182 32.78 -10.18 34.95
C PRO A 182 32.80 -11.71 34.94
N ASP A 183 33.84 -12.27 34.31
CA ASP A 183 34.33 -13.60 34.65
C ASP A 183 35.03 -13.49 36.02
N ASP A 184 34.54 -14.17 37.07
CA ASP A 184 35.40 -14.95 37.96
C ASP A 184 34.57 -15.87 38.88
N ASP A 185 35.24 -16.94 39.27
CA ASP A 185 34.77 -18.24 39.73
C ASP A 185 34.11 -18.32 41.13
N SER A 186 33.31 -19.38 41.25
CA SER A 186 33.21 -20.31 42.39
C SER A 186 32.02 -20.26 43.38
N ILE A 187 31.36 -21.43 43.42
CA ILE A 187 30.63 -22.12 44.52
C ILE A 187 29.09 -22.24 44.35
N PRO A 188 28.53 -23.47 44.47
CA PRO A 188 27.23 -23.83 43.89
C PRO A 188 26.10 -23.71 44.91
N ASN A 189 24.87 -23.47 44.45
CA ASN A 189 23.68 -23.74 45.25
C ASN A 189 22.51 -24.22 44.38
N PRO A 190 21.60 -25.02 44.95
CA PRO A 190 20.98 -26.16 44.27
C PRO A 190 19.68 -25.85 43.52
N ASP A 191 19.36 -26.79 42.62
CA ASP A 191 18.21 -26.87 41.74
C ASP A 191 16.88 -26.43 42.35
N THR A 192 16.22 -25.48 41.69
CA THR A 192 14.75 -25.37 41.69
C THR A 192 14.27 -25.73 40.29
N PRO A 193 13.60 -26.89 40.08
CA PRO A 193 13.04 -27.20 38.78
C PRO A 193 11.78 -26.36 38.59
N VAL A 194 11.88 -25.27 37.82
CA VAL A 194 10.69 -24.61 37.28
C VAL A 194 10.15 -25.50 36.17
N SER A 195 9.09 -26.23 36.51
CA SER A 195 8.30 -27.04 35.59
C SER A 195 7.76 -26.15 34.45
N SER A 196 8.28 -26.35 33.24
CA SER A 196 7.73 -25.80 32.01
C SER A 196 6.56 -26.67 31.53
N ASN A 197 5.41 -26.55 32.19
CA ASN A 197 4.16 -27.09 31.65
C ASN A 197 3.54 -26.08 30.68
N PHE A 198 3.94 -26.15 29.41
CA PHE A 198 3.23 -25.52 28.30
C PHE A 198 2.04 -26.39 27.92
N ASN A 199 0.89 -26.15 28.55
CA ASN A 199 -0.38 -26.59 27.99
C ASN A 199 -1.48 -25.60 28.39
N ASN A 200 -2.10 -25.02 27.35
CA ASN A 200 -3.30 -24.19 27.33
C ASN A 200 -3.11 -22.65 27.27
N PRO A 201 -3.03 -22.04 26.06
CA PRO A 201 -3.17 -20.60 25.89
C PRO A 201 -4.63 -20.21 26.13
N LYS A 202 -4.86 -19.28 27.05
CA LYS A 202 -6.16 -18.64 27.22
C LYS A 202 -6.21 -17.43 26.27
N GLU A 203 -7.18 -17.43 25.36
CA GLU A 203 -7.49 -16.26 24.52
C GLU A 203 -7.69 -15.02 25.41
N SER A 204 -6.87 -13.99 25.20
CA SER A 204 -7.21 -12.62 25.55
C SER A 204 -7.37 -11.86 24.25
N GLY A 205 -8.62 -11.65 23.86
CA GLY A 205 -8.98 -10.68 22.84
C GLY A 205 -8.52 -9.30 23.30
N ASP A 206 -7.69 -8.67 22.48
CA ASP A 206 -7.31 -7.27 22.63
C ASP A 206 -7.83 -6.56 21.38
N ASP A 207 -9.05 -6.04 21.50
CA ASP A 207 -9.67 -5.16 20.54
C ASP A 207 -8.77 -3.92 20.40
N LYS A 208 -7.98 -3.88 19.32
CA LYS A 208 -7.18 -2.69 18.98
C LYS A 208 -8.12 -1.57 18.54
N GLU A 209 -8.54 -0.78 19.53
CA GLU A 209 -9.06 0.56 19.34
C GLU A 209 -8.06 1.37 18.47
N PRO A 210 -8.51 2.09 17.43
CA PRO A 210 -7.61 2.90 16.62
C PRO A 210 -6.98 3.97 17.51
N THR A 211 -5.67 3.84 17.71
CA THR A 211 -4.79 4.75 18.46
C THR A 211 -5.30 6.20 18.45
N SER A 212 -5.61 6.69 19.66
CA SER A 212 -5.98 8.07 19.99
C SER A 212 -5.22 9.13 19.18
N PHE A 213 -3.95 8.87 18.84
CA PHE A 213 -3.13 9.73 17.99
C PHE A 213 -3.69 9.96 16.58
N ALA A 214 -4.26 8.96 15.90
CA ALA A 214 -4.82 9.14 14.55
C ALA A 214 -6.08 10.01 14.55
N LEU A 215 -6.95 9.85 15.57
CA LEU A 215 -8.10 10.71 15.79
C LEU A 215 -7.67 12.13 16.17
N VAL A 216 -6.66 12.26 17.03
CA VAL A 216 -6.08 13.56 17.42
C VAL A 216 -5.50 14.29 16.20
N ILE A 217 -4.76 13.59 15.32
CA ILE A 217 -4.21 14.19 14.09
C ILE A 217 -5.35 14.63 13.15
N ARG A 218 -6.39 13.80 12.94
CA ARG A 218 -7.57 14.17 12.13
C ARG A 218 -8.31 15.38 12.71
N LEU A 219 -8.47 15.42 14.04
CA LEU A 219 -9.12 16.53 14.75
C LEU A 219 -8.31 17.81 14.67
N LEU A 220 -6.97 17.74 14.79
CA LEU A 220 -6.09 18.88 14.64
C LEU A 220 -6.09 19.41 13.20
N ASP A 221 -6.10 18.52 12.21
CA ASP A 221 -6.17 18.88 10.79
C ASP A 221 -7.50 19.58 10.44
N MET A 222 -8.64 19.03 10.89
CA MET A 222 -9.94 19.67 10.69
C MET A 222 -10.05 21.02 11.41
N LYS A 223 -9.50 21.11 12.63
CA LYS A 223 -9.54 22.34 13.43
C LYS A 223 -8.62 23.41 12.86
N LEU A 224 -7.48 23.03 12.29
CA LEU A 224 -6.57 23.94 11.59
C LEU A 224 -7.21 24.46 10.29
N HIS A 225 -7.83 23.58 9.50
CA HIS A 225 -8.58 23.98 8.30
C HIS A 225 -9.72 24.96 8.62
N MET A 226 -10.50 24.68 9.68
CA MET A 226 -11.57 25.60 10.10
C MET A 226 -11.00 26.93 10.60
N LEU A 227 -9.93 26.92 11.40
CA LEU A 227 -9.27 28.16 11.85
C LEU A 227 -8.75 28.99 10.67
N MET A 228 -8.14 28.35 9.68
CA MET A 228 -7.67 29.00 8.47
C MET A 228 -8.81 29.63 7.67
N MET A 229 -9.94 28.94 7.53
CA MET A 229 -11.14 29.47 6.87
C MET A 229 -11.75 30.66 7.64
N PHE A 230 -11.78 30.60 8.97
CA PHE A 230 -12.25 31.69 9.82
C PHE A 230 -11.33 32.91 9.78
N VAL A 231 -10.01 32.70 9.80
CA VAL A 231 -9.02 33.79 9.67
C VAL A 231 -9.06 34.40 8.28
N CYS A 232 -9.22 33.59 7.22
CA CYS A 232 -9.46 34.10 5.87
C CYS A 232 -10.73 34.96 5.83
N ALA A 233 -11.86 34.46 6.36
CA ALA A 233 -13.12 35.22 6.35
C ALA A 233 -13.03 36.55 7.12
N TRP A 234 -12.27 36.60 8.22
CA TRP A 234 -12.02 37.84 8.99
C TRP A 234 -11.07 38.82 8.31
N LEU A 235 -10.25 38.37 7.36
CA LEU A 235 -9.36 39.24 6.58
C LEU A 235 -10.03 39.80 5.32
N PHE A 236 -11.24 39.32 4.98
CA PHE A 236 -12.05 39.77 3.82
C PHE A 236 -13.26 40.65 4.20
N PHE A 237 -13.47 40.94 5.49
CA PHE A 237 -14.42 41.94 6.01
C PHE A 237 -13.67 43.06 6.74
#